data_AF-A0A813F0A8-F1
#
_entry.id   AF-A0A813F0A8-F1
#
_cell.length_a   1.000
_cell.length_b   1.000
_cell.length_c   1.000
_cell.angle_alpha   90.00
_cell.angle_beta   90.00
_cell.angle_gamma   90.00
#
_symmetry.space_group_name_H-M   'P 1'
#
loop_
_entity.id
_entity.type
_entity.pdbx_description
1 polymer ?
#
loop_
_entity_poly.entity_id
_entity_poly.type
_entity_poly.pdbx_seq_one_letter_code
_entity_poly.pdbx_strand_id
1 'polypeptide(L)'
;IAVVPADASVDAAQVCAQLTAALNTMGKALHISADSTFLATQSSGGRSLCSPSRGRSRARLGRVLADLEERFSWLVYEGGPEANDWTRRCIRQADLVLVAMRFDSSGRGSVPPSAIELYIEEAVSSSFGIDR
;
A
#
# COMPACT_ATOMS: atom_id res chain seq x y z
N ILE A 1 5.01 -5.14 1.93
CA ILE A 1 5.53 -3.75 2.10
C ILE A 1 4.53 -2.78 1.47
N ALA A 2 4.05 -1.78 2.18
CA ALA A 2 3.24 -0.70 1.64
C ALA A 2 4.09 0.56 1.50
N VAL A 3 4.07 1.18 0.33
CA VAL A 3 4.68 2.48 0.10
C VAL A 3 3.56 3.51 0.05
N VAL A 4 3.61 4.49 0.95
CA VAL A 4 2.59 5.53 1.03
C VAL A 4 3.27 6.90 0.93
N PRO A 5 2.90 7.74 -0.03
CA PRO A 5 3.47 9.07 -0.15
C PRO A 5 2.92 9.96 0.97
N ALA A 6 3.79 10.71 1.65
CA ALA A 6 3.40 11.66 2.70
C ALA A 6 2.52 12.79 2.16
N ASP A 7 2.72 13.16 0.89
CA ASP A 7 1.97 14.17 0.17
C ASP A 7 1.98 13.90 -1.34
N ALA A 8 1.19 14.67 -2.09
CA ALA A 8 1.03 14.50 -3.54
C ALA A 8 2.26 14.88 -4.39
N SER A 9 3.34 15.42 -3.79
CA SER A 9 4.58 15.74 -4.50
C SER A 9 5.47 14.52 -4.75
N VAL A 10 5.16 13.38 -4.13
CA VAL A 10 5.90 12.13 -4.29
C VAL A 10 5.24 11.24 -5.33
N ASP A 11 6.00 10.85 -6.34
CA ASP A 11 5.61 9.83 -7.31
C ASP A 11 5.73 8.43 -6.68
N ALA A 12 4.66 7.99 -6.02
CA ALA A 12 4.60 6.69 -5.36
C ALA A 12 4.80 5.52 -6.34
N ALA A 13 4.33 5.64 -7.57
CA ALA A 13 4.47 4.62 -8.60
C ALA A 13 5.95 4.43 -8.99
N GLN A 14 6.69 5.54 -9.15
CA GLN A 14 8.13 5.50 -9.40
C GLN A 14 8.89 4.85 -8.24
N VAL A 15 8.59 5.24 -6.99
CA VAL A 15 9.23 4.65 -5.80
C VAL A 15 8.96 3.15 -5.72
N CYS A 16 7.70 2.73 -5.92
CA CYS A 16 7.33 1.32 -5.92
C CYS A 16 8.05 0.54 -7.03
N ALA A 17 8.11 1.08 -8.25
CA ALA A 17 8.79 0.43 -9.36
C ALA A 17 10.29 0.21 -9.07
N GLN A 18 10.98 1.23 -8.54
CA GLN A 18 12.39 1.13 -8.16
C GLN A 18 12.61 0.15 -7.01
N LEU A 19 11.76 0.19 -5.99
CA LEU A 19 11.82 -0.72 -4.85
C LEU A 19 11.59 -2.17 -5.31
N THR A 20 10.59 -2.41 -6.14
CA THR A 20 10.31 -3.74 -6.71
C THR A 20 11.48 -4.24 -7.57
N ALA A 21 12.11 -3.37 -8.36
CA ALA A 21 13.30 -3.74 -9.14
C ALA A 21 14.47 -4.15 -8.23
N ALA A 22 14.71 -3.41 -7.15
CA ALA A 22 15.75 -3.74 -6.17
C ALA A 22 15.43 -5.04 -5.40
N LEU A 23 14.19 -5.24 -4.96
CA LEU A 23 13.79 -6.48 -4.27
C LEU A 23 13.89 -7.70 -5.19
N ASN A 24 13.65 -7.52 -6.49
CA ASN A 24 13.79 -8.59 -7.48
C ASN A 24 15.23 -9.14 -7.61
N THR A 25 16.25 -8.40 -7.14
CA THR A 25 17.63 -8.94 -7.09
C THR A 25 17.83 -9.96 -5.96
N MET A 26 16.90 -10.02 -5.00
CA MET A 26 16.97 -10.90 -3.81
C MET A 26 15.89 -11.99 -3.79
N GLY A 27 14.80 -11.81 -4.53
CA GLY A 27 13.69 -12.77 -4.61
C GLY A 27 12.55 -12.25 -5.46
N LYS A 28 11.52 -13.07 -5.74
CA LYS A 28 10.41 -12.63 -6.62
C LYS A 28 9.62 -11.52 -5.94
N ALA A 29 9.62 -10.33 -6.53
CA ALA A 29 8.88 -9.17 -6.04
C ALA A 29 7.80 -8.74 -7.03
N LEU A 30 6.60 -8.45 -6.52
CA LEU A 30 5.47 -7.97 -7.31
C LEU A 30 5.01 -6.60 -6.83
N HIS A 31 4.84 -5.68 -7.78
CA HIS A 31 4.24 -4.37 -7.56
C HIS A 31 2.72 -4.45 -7.75
N ILE A 32 1.96 -3.96 -6.78
CA ILE A 32 0.48 -3.96 -6.75
C ILE A 32 -0.02 -2.54 -6.52
N SER A 33 -0.70 -1.98 -7.51
CA SER A 33 -1.40 -0.70 -7.42
C SER A 33 -2.92 -0.87 -7.51
N ALA A 34 -3.66 0.19 -7.15
CA ALA A 34 -5.13 0.19 -7.20
C ALA A 34 -5.68 -0.12 -8.60
N ASP A 35 -4.96 0.33 -9.64
CA ASP A 35 -5.29 0.15 -11.05
C ASP A 35 -4.55 -1.01 -11.71
N SER A 36 -3.86 -1.84 -10.93
CA SER A 36 -3.06 -2.93 -11.48
C SER A 36 -3.93 -3.86 -12.33
N THR A 37 -3.63 -3.88 -13.63
CA THR A 37 -4.25 -4.77 -14.62
C THR A 37 -4.10 -6.23 -14.21
N PHE A 38 -3.03 -6.56 -13.48
CA PHE A 38 -2.82 -7.86 -12.88
C PHE A 38 -3.97 -8.28 -11.94
N LEU A 39 -4.41 -7.41 -11.03
CA LEU A 39 -5.57 -7.70 -10.18
C LEU A 39 -6.87 -7.78 -11.00
N ALA A 40 -6.98 -6.98 -12.07
CA ALA A 40 -8.12 -7.06 -12.98
C ALA A 40 -8.19 -8.39 -13.74
N THR A 41 -7.05 -8.95 -14.17
CA THR A 41 -6.99 -10.26 -14.85
C THR A 41 -7.23 -11.43 -13.91
N GLN A 42 -6.87 -11.29 -12.63
CA GLN A 42 -7.18 -12.30 -11.60
C GLN A 42 -8.67 -12.27 -11.19
N SER A 43 -9.40 -11.24 -11.58
CA SER A 43 -10.83 -11.11 -11.36
C SER A 43 -11.61 -11.85 -12.43
N SER A 44 -12.28 -12.95 -12.09
CA SER A 44 -13.17 -13.66 -13.01
C SER A 44 -14.31 -12.73 -13.46
N GLY A 45 -14.18 -12.13 -14.65
CA GLY A 45 -15.14 -11.21 -15.24
C GLY A 45 -14.66 -9.77 -15.48
N GLY A 46 -13.35 -9.49 -15.43
CA GLY A 46 -12.79 -8.19 -15.88
C GLY A 46 -13.16 -6.97 -15.04
N ARG A 47 -13.81 -7.16 -13.88
CA ARG A 47 -14.11 -6.09 -12.93
C ARG A 47 -12.94 -5.89 -11.97
N SER A 48 -12.51 -4.63 -11.78
CA SER A 48 -11.48 -4.28 -10.81
C SER A 48 -11.84 -4.81 -9.40
N LEU A 49 -10.95 -5.62 -8.82
CA LEU A 49 -11.09 -6.13 -7.45
C LEU A 49 -11.06 -5.01 -6.40
N CYS A 50 -10.48 -3.87 -6.76
CA CYS A 50 -10.34 -2.67 -5.93
C CYS A 50 -11.63 -1.84 -5.87
N SER A 51 -12.66 -2.16 -6.66
CA SER A 51 -13.95 -1.48 -6.62
C SER A 51 -14.62 -1.65 -5.24
N PRO A 52 -15.23 -0.59 -4.67
CA PRO A 52 -15.90 -0.62 -3.36
C PRO A 52 -17.21 -1.43 -3.34
N SER A 53 -17.48 -2.24 -4.37
CA SER A 53 -18.68 -3.08 -4.44
C SER A 53 -18.69 -4.13 -3.32
N ARG A 54 -19.67 -3.98 -2.41
CA ARG A 54 -19.67 -4.50 -1.04
C ARG A 54 -19.59 -6.04 -0.96
N GLY A 55 -18.80 -6.52 0.01
CA GLY A 55 -18.72 -7.92 0.47
C GLY A 55 -17.91 -8.87 -0.42
N ARG A 56 -18.46 -9.24 -1.59
CA ARG A 56 -17.88 -10.31 -2.44
C ARG A 56 -16.56 -9.91 -3.10
N SER A 57 -16.38 -8.64 -3.48
CA SER A 57 -15.11 -8.17 -4.06
C SER A 57 -13.98 -8.17 -3.03
N ARG A 58 -14.28 -7.83 -1.76
CA ARG A 58 -13.28 -7.78 -0.67
C ARG A 58 -12.75 -9.17 -0.32
N ALA A 59 -13.63 -10.16 -0.16
CA ALA A 59 -13.22 -11.54 0.15
C ALA A 59 -12.40 -12.18 -0.98
N ARG A 60 -12.77 -11.92 -2.25
CA ARG A 60 -12.01 -12.38 -3.42
C ARG A 60 -10.63 -11.73 -3.50
N LEU A 61 -10.56 -10.41 -3.30
CA LEU A 61 -9.28 -9.70 -3.28
C LEU A 61 -8.36 -10.26 -2.17
N GLY A 62 -8.89 -10.48 -0.97
CA GLY A 62 -8.12 -11.08 0.13
C GLY A 62 -7.52 -12.44 -0.23
N ARG A 63 -8.32 -13.32 -0.88
CA ARG A 63 -7.82 -14.62 -1.36
C ARG A 63 -6.75 -14.48 -2.44
N VAL A 64 -6.97 -13.60 -3.43
CA VAL A 64 -5.97 -13.36 -4.48
C VAL A 64 -4.66 -12.85 -3.89
N LEU A 65 -4.72 -11.98 -2.87
CA LEU A 65 -3.52 -11.48 -2.20
C LEU A 65 -2.82 -12.59 -1.39
N ALA A 66 -3.56 -13.44 -0.67
CA ALA A 66 -2.98 -14.59 0.02
C ALA A 66 -2.26 -15.56 -0.95
N ASP A 67 -2.89 -15.87 -2.09
CA ASP A 67 -2.28 -16.70 -3.13
C ASP A 67 -0.99 -16.05 -3.70
N LEU A 68 -0.89 -14.71 -3.70
CA LEU A 68 0.31 -13.99 -4.13
C LEU A 68 1.40 -14.01 -3.06
N GLU A 69 1.04 -13.91 -1.78
CA GLU A 69 1.97 -14.01 -0.65
C GLU A 69 2.66 -15.38 -0.62
N GLU A 70 1.97 -16.46 -1.00
CA GLU A 70 2.59 -17.78 -1.13
C GLU A 70 3.56 -17.89 -2.32
N ARG A 71 3.37 -17.07 -3.37
CA ARG A 71 4.09 -17.19 -4.65
C ARG A 71 5.25 -16.22 -4.81
N PHE A 72 5.20 -15.08 -4.13
CA PHE A 72 6.19 -14.01 -4.22
C PHE A 72 6.86 -13.80 -2.87
N SER A 73 8.17 -13.64 -2.89
CA SER A 73 8.94 -13.32 -1.68
C SER A 73 8.61 -11.93 -1.15
N TRP A 74 8.20 -11.02 -2.05
CA TRP A 74 7.90 -9.64 -1.70
C TRP A 74 6.67 -9.13 -2.45
N LEU A 75 5.71 -8.57 -1.72
CA LEU A 75 4.62 -7.78 -2.28
C LEU A 75 4.83 -6.30 -1.91
N VAL A 76 4.84 -5.45 -2.94
CA VAL A 76 4.96 -3.99 -2.81
C VAL A 76 3.61 -3.39 -3.17
N TYR A 77 2.93 -2.83 -2.18
CA TYR A 77 1.65 -2.16 -2.34
C TYR A 77 1.84 -0.65 -2.53
N GLU A 78 1.29 -0.10 -3.60
CA GLU A 78 1.27 1.34 -3.88
C GLU A 78 0.05 1.98 -3.21
N GLY A 79 0.28 2.76 -2.16
CA GLY A 79 -0.73 3.60 -1.53
C GLY A 79 -0.83 4.98 -2.19
N GLY A 80 -1.99 5.63 -2.03
CA GLY A 80 -2.18 7.03 -2.41
C GLY A 80 -1.88 8.00 -1.27
N PRO A 81 -1.75 9.31 -1.56
CA PRO A 81 -1.51 10.37 -0.56
C PRO A 81 -2.70 10.62 0.37
N GLU A 82 -3.86 10.07 0.02
CA GLU A 82 -5.04 10.09 0.88
C GLU A 82 -5.25 8.71 1.52
N ALA A 83 -5.72 8.71 2.78
CA ALA A 83 -6.14 7.50 3.50
C ALA A 83 -7.49 6.98 2.99
N ASN A 84 -7.59 6.72 1.68
CA ASN A 84 -8.76 6.10 1.05
C ASN A 84 -8.82 4.59 1.35
N ASP A 85 -9.90 3.92 0.92
CA ASP A 85 -10.12 2.50 1.20
C ASP A 85 -8.97 1.58 0.72
N TRP A 86 -8.30 1.95 -0.38
CA TRP A 86 -7.15 1.22 -0.91
C TRP A 86 -5.90 1.46 -0.07
N THR A 87 -5.52 2.71 0.18
CA THR A 87 -4.37 3.07 1.03
C THR A 87 -4.50 2.45 2.42
N ARG A 88 -5.67 2.55 3.05
CA ARG A 88 -5.94 1.92 4.35
C ARG A 88 -5.79 0.40 4.31
N ARG A 89 -6.12 -0.25 3.19
CA ARG A 89 -5.90 -1.67 2.99
C ARG A 89 -4.41 -2.00 2.86
N CYS A 90 -3.67 -1.25 2.05
CA CYS A 90 -2.22 -1.42 1.89
C CYS A 90 -1.51 -1.37 3.25
N ILE A 91 -1.86 -0.37 4.07
CA ILE A 91 -1.30 -0.19 5.41
C ILE A 91 -1.61 -1.39 6.32
N ARG A 92 -2.86 -1.86 6.36
CA ARG A 92 -3.25 -2.99 7.23
C ARG A 92 -2.70 -4.35 6.79
N GLN A 93 -2.43 -4.54 5.50
CA GLN A 93 -1.95 -5.82 4.98
C GLN A 93 -0.43 -5.94 4.94
N ALA A 94 0.30 -4.83 4.98
CA ALA A 94 1.74 -4.87 4.87
C ALA A 94 2.41 -5.10 6.22
N ASP A 95 3.44 -5.95 6.23
CA ASP A 95 4.32 -6.13 7.40
C ASP A 95 5.21 -4.91 7.66
N LEU A 96 5.45 -4.12 6.61
CA LEU A 96 6.30 -2.93 6.63
C LEU A 96 5.61 -1.81 5.87
N VAL A 97 5.49 -0.64 6.50
CA VAL A 97 4.97 0.59 5.89
C VAL A 97 6.11 1.57 5.70
N LEU A 98 6.36 1.97 4.46
CA LEU A 98 7.33 2.96 4.06
C LEU A 98 6.59 4.26 3.72
N VAL A 99 6.83 5.30 4.52
CA VAL A 99 6.34 6.64 4.22
C VAL A 99 7.38 7.34 3.36
N ALA A 100 7.02 7.69 2.13
CA ALA A 100 7.90 8.36 1.19
C ALA A 100 7.61 9.86 1.21
N MET A 101 8.65 10.67 1.43
CA MET A 101 8.55 12.13 1.41
C MET A 101 9.57 12.72 0.42
N ARG A 102 9.19 13.79 -0.25
CA ARG A 102 10.13 14.57 -1.05
C ARG A 102 10.85 15.52 -0.09
N PHE A 103 12.16 15.36 0.04
CA PHE A 103 12.95 16.31 0.80
C PHE A 103 13.11 17.61 0.01
N ASP A 104 12.54 18.70 0.50
CA ASP A 104 12.88 20.04 0.04
C ASP A 104 13.91 20.65 1.00
N SER A 105 15.00 21.19 0.47
CA SER A 105 16.08 21.77 1.30
C SER A 105 15.70 23.11 1.93
N SER A 106 14.44 23.53 1.76
CA SER A 106 13.93 24.88 2.05
C SER A 106 13.49 25.09 3.50
N GLY A 107 13.41 24.05 4.33
CA GLY A 107 12.89 24.19 5.68
C GLY A 107 13.46 23.18 6.67
N ARG A 108 14.12 23.67 7.71
CA ARG A 108 14.23 22.95 8.98
C ARG A 108 12.84 22.97 9.63
N GLY A 109 11.91 22.20 9.09
CA GLY A 109 10.49 22.27 9.41
C GLY A 109 9.95 20.90 9.81
N SER A 110 9.38 20.83 11.00
CA SER A 110 8.48 19.74 11.42
C SER A 110 7.56 19.40 10.25
N VAL A 111 7.71 18.21 9.66
CA VAL A 111 6.67 17.67 8.77
C VAL A 111 5.46 17.48 9.68
N PRO A 112 4.37 18.26 9.53
CA PRO A 112 3.17 18.01 10.31
C PRO A 112 2.71 16.60 9.97
N PRO A 113 2.28 15.80 10.97
CA PRO A 113 1.97 14.41 10.70
C PRO A 113 0.91 14.33 9.61
N SER A 114 1.28 13.69 8.50
CA SER A 114 0.37 13.54 7.37
C SER A 114 -0.88 12.78 7.84
N ALA A 115 -2.01 12.95 7.14
CA ALA A 115 -3.22 12.17 7.45
C ALA A 115 -2.95 10.65 7.43
N ILE A 116 -1.91 10.23 6.70
CA ILE A 116 -1.39 8.86 6.67
C ILE A 116 -0.62 8.52 7.94
N GLU A 117 0.26 9.39 8.45
CA GLU A 117 0.97 9.17 9.71
C GLU A 117 0.00 9.07 10.89
N LEU A 118 -1.00 9.95 10.96
CA LEU A 118 -2.07 9.86 11.96
C LEU A 118 -2.86 8.55 11.84
N TYR A 119 -3.15 8.09 10.62
CA TYR A 119 -3.83 6.82 10.40
C TYR A 119 -2.95 5.62 10.76
N ILE A 120 -1.65 5.68 10.50
CA ILE A 120 -0.70 4.64 10.89
C ILE A 120 -0.63 4.56 12.41
N GLU A 121 -0.52 5.70 13.11
CA GLU A 121 -0.55 5.74 14.57
C GLU A 121 -1.85 5.18 15.15
N GLU A 122 -3.00 5.51 14.55
CA GLU A 122 -4.31 4.98 14.94
C GLU A 122 -4.39 3.47 14.69
N ALA A 123 -3.92 2.99 13.53
CA ALA A 123 -3.93 1.57 13.17
C ALA A 123 -3.01 0.75 14.08
N VAL A 124 -1.83 1.27 14.39
CA VAL A 124 -0.89 0.65 15.35
C VAL A 124 -1.51 0.64 16.75
N SER A 125 -2.08 1.76 17.21
CA SER A 125 -2.74 1.84 18.53
C SER A 125 -3.91 0.86 18.65
N SER A 126 -4.70 0.72 17.59
CA SER A 126 -5.85 -0.20 17.55
C SER A 126 -5.45 -1.67 17.48
N SER A 127 -4.32 -2.00 16.83
CA SER A 127 -3.79 -3.37 16.76
C SER A 127 -3.12 -3.84 18.06
N PHE A 128 -2.67 -2.92 18.91
CA PHE A 128 -1.99 -3.25 20.17
C PHE A 128 -2.87 -3.15 21.43
N GLY A 129 -4.15 -2.76 21.32
CA GLY A 129 -5.08 -2.78 22.45
C GLY A 129 -4.54 -2.02 23.67
N ILE A 130 -3.93 -0.85 23.46
CA ILE A 130 -3.68 0.09 24.55
C ILE A 130 -4.91 0.99 24.62
N ASP A 131 -5.96 0.48 25.27
CA ASP A 131 -6.98 1.35 25.86
C ASP A 131 -6.25 2.28 26.84
N ARG A 132 -6.34 3.58 26.59
CA ARG A 132 -5.93 4.61 27.55
C ARG A 132 -7.01 4.86 28.56
#